data_AF-A0A8I2FZ86-F1
#
_entry.id   AF-A0A8I2FZ86-F1
#
_cell.length_a   1.000
_cell.length_b   1.000
_cell.length_c   1.000
_cell.angle_alpha   90.00
_cell.angle_beta   90.00
_cell.angle_gamma   90.00
#
_symmetry.space_group_name_H-M   'P 1'
#
loop_
_entity.id
_entity.type
_entity.pdbx_description
1 polymer ?
#
loop_
_entity_poly.entity_id
_entity_poly.type
_entity_poly.pdbx_seq_one_letter_code
_entity_poly.pdbx_strand_id
1 'polypeptide(L)'
;METVEASSQSTAAASRKKMDALISIGAEKVVDNALNKVISYQLAKYRKFIDQINHELETFEMNYKMSSEEFYNKFEAGELGDEGDFFEWSSLYENVLLYKDRIKELNPLVTE
;
A
#
# COMPACT_ATOMS: atom_id res chain seq x y z
N MET A 1 -9.88 -20.85 4.60
CA MET A 1 -9.06 -19.69 5.02
C MET A 1 -7.74 -20.12 5.66
N GLU A 2 -7.69 -21.22 6.43
CA GLU A 2 -6.47 -21.73 7.11
C GLU A 2 -5.27 -22.10 6.20
N THR A 3 -5.49 -22.46 4.93
CA THR A 3 -4.42 -22.98 4.05
C THR A 3 -3.52 -21.89 3.44
N VAL A 4 -4.01 -20.65 3.31
CA VAL A 4 -3.26 -19.55 2.67
C VAL A 4 -2.34 -18.84 3.68
N GLU A 5 -2.80 -18.63 4.92
CA GLU A 5 -2.00 -18.01 5.97
C GLU A 5 -0.81 -18.89 6.39
N ALA A 6 -1.03 -20.20 6.53
CA ALA A 6 0.04 -21.15 6.85
C ALA A 6 1.13 -21.21 5.76
N SER A 7 0.75 -21.09 4.48
CA SER A 7 1.68 -21.05 3.35
C SER A 7 2.48 -19.74 3.28
N SER A 8 1.83 -18.60 3.57
CA SER A 8 2.47 -17.28 3.60
C SER A 8 3.48 -17.14 4.75
N GLN A 9 3.13 -17.61 5.95
CA GLN A 9 4.04 -17.60 7.11
C GLN A 9 5.27 -18.49 6.90
N SER A 10 5.09 -19.67 6.30
CA SER A 10 6.19 -20.58 5.94
C SER A 10 7.16 -19.95 4.93
N THR A 11 6.63 -19.26 3.92
CA THR A 11 7.43 -18.59 2.90
C THR A 11 8.24 -17.42 3.47
N ALA A 12 7.63 -16.61 4.34
CA ALA A 12 8.33 -15.50 5.00
C ALA A 12 9.50 -15.98 5.89
N ALA A 13 9.29 -17.06 6.65
CA ALA A 13 10.34 -17.66 7.46
C ALA A 13 11.51 -18.19 6.62
N ALA A 14 11.21 -18.82 5.49
CA ALA A 14 12.24 -19.30 4.57
C ALA A 14 13.06 -18.16 3.95
N SER A 15 12.41 -17.06 3.55
CA SER A 15 13.10 -15.89 2.99
C SER A 15 14.02 -15.22 4.00
N ARG A 16 13.61 -15.08 5.27
CA ARG A 16 14.48 -14.57 6.35
C ARG A 16 15.72 -15.43 6.53
N LYS A 17 15.55 -16.75 6.64
CA LYS A 17 16.67 -17.69 6.78
C LYS A 17 17.68 -17.60 5.63
N LYS A 18 17.20 -17.41 4.39
CA LYS A 18 18.08 -17.21 3.21
C LYS A 18 18.89 -15.92 3.32
N MET A 19 18.27 -14.82 3.74
CA MET A 19 18.97 -13.55 3.94
C MET A 19 20.02 -13.67 5.06
N ASP A 20 19.66 -14.27 6.20
CA ASP A 20 20.58 -14.50 7.31
C ASP A 20 21.80 -15.33 6.88
N ALA A 21 21.58 -16.39 6.09
CA ALA A 21 22.64 -17.21 5.55
C ALA A 21 23.57 -16.41 4.61
N LEU A 22 23.02 -15.58 3.72
CA LEU A 22 23.81 -14.73 2.82
C LEU A 22 24.63 -13.70 3.59
N ILE A 23 24.04 -13.07 4.62
CA ILE A 23 24.77 -12.13 5.49
C ILE A 23 25.90 -12.85 6.23
N SER A 24 25.66 -14.06 6.75
CA SER A 24 26.68 -14.82 7.49
C SER A 24 27.92 -15.20 6.68
N ILE A 25 27.82 -15.22 5.34
CA ILE A 25 28.94 -15.51 4.44
C ILE A 25 29.59 -14.24 3.84
N GLY A 26 29.24 -13.04 4.34
CA GLY A 26 29.82 -11.78 3.89
C GLY A 26 29.19 -11.19 2.63
N ALA A 27 27.94 -11.55 2.30
CA ALA A 27 27.22 -11.01 1.15
C ALA A 27 26.26 -9.86 1.54
N GLU A 28 26.51 -9.15 2.64
CA GLU A 28 25.60 -8.12 3.19
C GLU A 28 25.30 -7.01 2.17
N LYS A 29 26.30 -6.52 1.44
CA LYS A 29 26.09 -5.48 0.41
C LYS A 29 25.22 -5.96 -0.75
N VAL A 30 25.31 -7.24 -1.10
CA VAL A 30 24.50 -7.81 -2.19
C VAL A 30 23.04 -7.94 -1.74
N VAL A 31 22.84 -8.38 -0.49
CA VAL A 31 21.51 -8.47 0.13
C VAL A 31 20.88 -7.08 0.23
N ASP A 32 21.60 -6.10 0.77
CA ASP A 32 21.12 -4.72 0.94
C ASP A 32 20.71 -4.09 -0.40
N ASN A 33 21.58 -4.19 -1.42
CA ASN A 33 21.26 -3.73 -2.77
C ASN A 33 20.03 -4.43 -3.38
N ALA A 34 19.85 -5.72 -3.14
CA ALA A 34 18.69 -6.45 -3.63
C ALA A 34 17.41 -5.99 -2.92
N LEU A 35 17.46 -5.80 -1.60
CA LEU A 35 16.35 -5.28 -0.80
C LEU A 35 15.98 -3.86 -1.24
N ASN A 36 16.95 -2.96 -1.41
CA ASN A 36 16.73 -1.61 -1.91
C ASN A 36 16.01 -1.59 -3.26
N LYS A 37 16.39 -2.48 -4.20
CA LYS A 37 15.71 -2.59 -5.50
C LYS A 37 14.26 -3.06 -5.35
N VAL A 38 14.01 -4.07 -4.51
CA VAL A 38 12.66 -4.59 -4.27
C VAL A 38 11.79 -3.54 -3.59
N ILE A 39 12.30 -2.85 -2.57
CA ILE A 39 11.59 -1.77 -1.87
C ILE A 39 11.28 -0.62 -2.83
N SER A 40 12.27 -0.17 -3.60
CA SER A 40 12.10 0.90 -4.60
C SER A 40 11.03 0.55 -5.64
N TYR A 41 11.02 -0.71 -6.10
CA TYR A 41 9.98 -1.21 -7.00
C TYR A 41 8.58 -1.16 -6.36
N GLN A 42 8.44 -1.60 -5.11
CA GLN A 42 7.15 -1.54 -4.41
C GLN A 42 6.67 -0.11 -4.19
N LEU A 43 7.57 0.80 -3.79
CA LEU A 43 7.25 2.23 -3.64
C LEU A 43 6.76 2.84 -4.95
N ALA A 44 7.44 2.56 -6.08
CA ALA A 44 7.01 3.03 -7.39
C ALA A 44 5.65 2.44 -7.79
N LYS A 45 5.40 1.17 -7.46
CA LYS A 45 4.12 0.50 -7.72
C LYS A 45 2.97 1.13 -6.91
N TYR A 46 3.16 1.38 -5.62
CA TYR A 46 2.13 2.02 -4.78
C TYR A 46 1.84 3.44 -5.22
N ARG A 47 2.86 4.23 -5.58
CA ARG A 47 2.67 5.57 -6.13
C ARG A 47 1.83 5.53 -7.40
N LYS A 48 2.14 4.60 -8.33
CA LYS A 48 1.35 4.42 -9.54
C LYS A 48 -0.11 4.05 -9.26
N PHE A 49 -0.37 3.18 -8.28
CA PHE A 49 -1.74 2.83 -7.90
C PHE A 49 -2.48 4.02 -7.30
N ILE A 50 -1.84 4.81 -6.45
CA ILE A 50 -2.41 6.06 -5.93
C ILE A 50 -2.76 7.01 -7.09
N ASP A 51 -1.85 7.19 -8.06
CA ASP A 51 -2.10 8.08 -9.21
C ASP A 51 -3.31 7.60 -10.05
N GLN A 52 -3.43 6.29 -10.26
CA GLN A 52 -4.56 5.69 -10.99
C GLN A 52 -5.88 5.91 -10.24
N ILE A 53 -5.91 5.62 -8.95
CA ILE A 53 -7.13 5.77 -8.14
C ILE A 53 -7.50 7.26 -8.02
N ASN A 54 -6.54 8.16 -7.85
CA ASN A 54 -6.81 9.60 -7.81
C ASN A 54 -7.52 10.08 -9.08
N HIS A 55 -7.18 9.53 -10.25
CA HIS A 55 -7.88 9.87 -11.49
C HIS A 55 -9.34 9.37 -11.51
N GLU A 56 -9.61 8.21 -10.91
CA GLU A 56 -10.99 7.72 -10.74
C GLU A 56 -11.77 8.58 -9.75
N LEU A 57 -11.12 8.99 -8.66
CA LEU A 57 -11.69 9.88 -7.62
C LEU A 57 -12.10 11.25 -8.17
N GLU A 58 -11.39 11.81 -9.16
CA GLU A 58 -11.73 13.10 -9.79
C GLU A 58 -13.18 13.16 -10.29
N THR A 59 -13.73 12.04 -10.77
CA THR A 59 -15.11 11.98 -11.25
C THR A 59 -16.11 12.21 -10.12
N PHE A 60 -15.90 11.55 -8.98
CA PHE A 60 -16.73 11.75 -7.80
C PHE A 60 -16.56 13.15 -7.23
N GLU A 61 -15.32 13.63 -7.12
CA GLU A 61 -15.01 14.96 -6.61
C GLU A 61 -15.68 16.07 -7.41
N MET A 62 -15.72 15.94 -8.74
CA MET A 62 -16.42 16.86 -9.63
C MET A 62 -17.95 16.77 -9.50
N ASN A 63 -18.50 15.55 -9.45
CA ASN A 63 -19.95 15.33 -9.38
C ASN A 63 -20.54 15.88 -8.08
N TYR A 64 -19.87 15.65 -6.96
CA TYR A 64 -20.32 16.03 -5.63
C TYR A 64 -19.72 17.36 -5.13
N LYS A 65 -18.78 17.95 -5.87
CA LYS A 65 -18.09 19.21 -5.55
C LYS A 65 -17.43 19.20 -4.17
N MET A 66 -16.81 18.07 -3.85
CA MET A 66 -16.23 17.78 -2.54
C MET A 66 -14.95 16.97 -2.75
N SER A 67 -13.88 17.28 -2.04
CA SER A 67 -12.66 16.46 -2.11
C SER A 67 -12.89 15.08 -1.51
N SER A 68 -12.14 14.07 -1.95
CA SER A 68 -12.25 12.71 -1.39
C SER A 68 -11.92 12.65 0.10
N GLU A 69 -11.02 13.51 0.58
CA GLU A 69 -10.70 13.63 2.01
C GLU A 69 -11.89 14.17 2.82
N GLU A 70 -12.53 15.25 2.33
CA GLU A 70 -13.71 15.81 2.98
C GLU A 70 -14.88 14.81 2.96
N PHE A 71 -15.10 14.18 1.81
CA PHE A 71 -16.11 13.14 1.64
C PHE A 71 -15.92 12.01 2.64
N TYR A 72 -14.71 11.44 2.71
CA TYR A 72 -14.42 10.30 3.57
C TYR A 72 -14.65 10.61 5.04
N ASN A 73 -14.22 11.80 5.50
CA ASN A 73 -14.46 12.23 6.88
C ASN A 73 -15.94 12.35 7.23
N LYS A 74 -16.77 12.87 6.31
CA LYS A 74 -18.22 12.99 6.51
C LYS A 74 -18.94 11.65 6.42
N PHE A 75 -18.50 10.78 5.51
CA PHE A 75 -19.04 9.43 5.34
C PHE A 75 -18.82 8.58 6.61
N GLU A 76 -17.58 8.57 7.13
CA GLU A 76 -17.23 7.86 8.36
C GLU A 76 -17.93 8.42 9.60
N ALA A 77 -18.26 9.71 9.60
CA ALA A 77 -19.05 10.35 10.66
C ALA A 77 -20.56 10.04 10.56
N GLY A 78 -21.02 9.36 9.51
CA GLY A 78 -22.43 9.09 9.26
C GLY A 78 -23.23 10.35 8.88
N GLU A 79 -22.56 11.38 8.37
CA GLU A 79 -23.17 12.66 7.97
C GLU A 79 -23.69 12.66 6.52
N LEU A 80 -23.38 11.60 5.76
CA LEU A 80 -23.81 11.41 4.37
C LEU A 80 -24.87 10.31 4.27
N GLY A 81 -25.60 10.30 3.15
CA GLY A 81 -26.61 9.29 2.86
C GLY A 81 -26.02 7.92 2.52
N ASP A 82 -26.87 7.04 2.01
CA ASP A 82 -26.57 5.65 1.64
C ASP A 82 -26.51 5.45 0.12
N GLU A 83 -26.19 6.50 -0.64
CA GLU A 83 -26.00 6.42 -2.08
C GLU A 83 -24.92 5.39 -2.45
N GLY A 84 -25.20 4.55 -3.45
CA GLY A 84 -24.26 3.51 -3.91
C GLY A 84 -22.88 4.06 -4.26
N ASP A 85 -22.85 5.24 -4.89
CA ASP A 85 -21.64 5.97 -5.26
C ASP A 85 -20.74 6.26 -4.04
N PHE A 86 -21.30 6.47 -2.85
CA PHE A 86 -20.51 6.75 -1.65
C PHE A 86 -19.72 5.54 -1.17
N PHE A 87 -20.27 4.33 -1.29
CA PHE A 87 -19.53 3.11 -0.95
C PHE A 87 -18.39 2.83 -1.93
N GLU A 88 -18.59 3.11 -3.22
CA GLU A 88 -17.53 2.99 -4.22
C GLU A 88 -16.44 4.03 -3.98
N TRP A 89 -16.83 5.29 -3.78
CA TRP A 89 -15.91 6.39 -3.50
C TRP A 89 -15.10 6.13 -2.21
N SER A 90 -15.74 5.68 -1.13
CA SER A 90 -15.04 5.38 0.12
C SER A 90 -14.03 4.26 -0.06
N SER A 91 -14.39 3.19 -0.76
CA SER A 91 -13.51 2.06 -1.05
C SER A 91 -12.29 2.47 -1.88
N LEU A 92 -12.46 3.36 -2.85
CA LEU A 92 -11.35 3.92 -3.63
C LEU A 92 -10.42 4.76 -2.74
N TYR A 93 -10.98 5.65 -1.91
CA TYR A 93 -10.16 6.49 -1.03
C TYR A 93 -9.43 5.69 0.06
N GLU A 94 -10.05 4.64 0.59
CA GLU A 94 -9.40 3.69 1.51
C GLU A 94 -8.16 3.03 0.90
N ASN A 95 -8.22 2.67 -0.38
CA ASN A 95 -7.05 2.13 -1.09
C ASN A 95 -5.93 3.16 -1.18
N VAL A 96 -6.25 4.45 -1.39
CA VAL A 96 -5.25 5.53 -1.36
C VAL A 96 -4.60 5.63 0.01
N LEU A 97 -5.39 5.62 1.09
CA LEU A 97 -4.88 5.65 2.47
C LEU A 97 -3.98 4.44 2.76
N LEU A 98 -4.43 3.24 2.40
CA LEU A 98 -3.67 2.00 2.54
C LEU A 98 -2.30 2.10 1.86
N TYR A 99 -2.25 2.55 0.60
CA TYR A 99 -0.99 2.66 -0.13
C TYR A 99 -0.09 3.77 0.42
N LYS A 100 -0.65 4.89 0.90
CA LYS A 100 0.11 5.93 1.60
C LYS A 100 0.77 5.37 2.87
N ASP A 101 0.06 4.55 3.64
CA ASP A 101 0.60 3.90 4.83
C ASP A 101 1.73 2.91 4.47
N ARG A 102 1.56 2.09 3.44
CA ARG A 102 2.63 1.20 2.96
C ARG A 102 3.87 1.96 2.47
N ILE A 103 3.68 3.09 1.80
CA ILE A 103 4.79 3.97 1.41
C ILE A 103 5.49 4.51 2.66
N LYS A 104 4.73 4.99 3.66
CA LYS A 104 5.29 5.50 4.92
C LYS A 104 6.11 4.46 5.68
N GLU A 105 5.68 3.19 5.68
CA GLU A 105 6.41 2.07 6.28
C GLU A 105 7.73 1.77 5.56
N LEU A 106 7.73 1.77 4.22
CA LEU A 106 8.86 1.31 3.41
C LEU A 106 9.87 2.40 3.04
N ASN A 107 9.43 3.65 2.89
CA ASN A 107 10.28 4.75 2.44
C ASN A 107 11.53 4.99 3.32
N PRO A 108 11.48 4.85 4.66
CA PRO A 108 12.67 5.01 5.51
C PRO A 108 13.69 3.87 5.39
N LEU A 109 13.31 2.74 4.78
CA LEU A 109 14.15 1.54 4.71
C LEU A 109 15.07 1.50 3.49
N VAL A 110 14.92 2.45 2.56
CA VAL A 110 15.81 2.57 1.41
C VAL A 110 17.08 3.27 1.85
N THR A 111 18.20 2.57 1.76
CA THR A 111 19.55 3.11 2.02
C THR A 111 20.24 3.52 0.71
N GLU A 112 21.12 4.53 0.77
CA GLU A 112 21.99 4.95 -0.35
C GLU A 112 23.19 4.01 -0.54
#